data_AF-A0AAR2L368-F1
#
_entry.id   AF-A0AAR2L368-F1
#
_cell.length_a   1.000
_cell.length_b   1.000
_cell.length_c   1.000
_cell.angle_alpha   90.00
_cell.angle_beta   90.00
_cell.angle_gamma   90.00
#
_symmetry.space_group_name_H-M   'P 1'
#
loop_
_entity.id
_entity.type
_entity.pdbx_description
1 polymer ?
#
loop_
_entity_poly.entity_id
_entity_poly.type
_entity_poly.pdbx_seq_one_letter_code
_entity_poly.pdbx_strand_id
1 'polypeptide(L)'
;NVVSVASSADLCVFFCCHFQDECRNYMKVLLSRQGGLFVCGTNAFNPLCANYTGDTLEMVGETVSGMARCPYDPKHANVALFADGNLFTATVTDFLAIDAVIYRSLGDSPALRTVKHDSKWFREPYFVSAVEWGPHIYFFFREMAMEFNYLEKVVVSRVARVCKSDMGGSQRVLEKQWTSFLKARLNCSIPGDSHFYFNLLHSTSPILRLHGRDIILAVFSTPSNSIPGSAVCAFDMEQLAAVFDGRFKEQKSPESIWTPVADELIPKPRPGGCAIQGSRFNSSNSFPDEMLNFVKTHPLMDEAVPSLGQRPWIVRTMVRYQLNKMVVDTNAGPHGNRTVLFLGSSRGTILKFLIVPNRDNTASNINVFLEELEGYNPEKEGSSGGNRWSISGLLLSLSLDSISHTLLLSFPSCVVRVPVARCQLYSRCMKNCIASRDPYCGWTRGSTCSFLRAGTRLPFEQDVDHGNTSYLGDCDGLLQESYVEEPDGLVSVNLLVLSAASAFATGAALSGLMVCWIMTVKHPIKRQLPCDFMSKDLCAFSISLCVGERKRRAFANNRGIDRVVAVAAEGCRQQGNAGTQHTGTI
;
A
#
# COMPACT_ATOMS: atom_id res chain seq x y z
N ASN A 1 14.43 -11.45 -52.59
CA ASN A 1 14.11 -11.97 -51.24
C ASN A 1 14.87 -11.18 -50.18
N VAL A 2 14.43 -9.95 -49.92
CA VAL A 2 14.84 -9.21 -48.72
C VAL A 2 13.64 -9.30 -47.79
N VAL A 3 13.64 -10.31 -46.92
CA VAL A 3 12.74 -10.28 -45.76
C VAL A 3 13.32 -9.17 -44.88
N SER A 4 12.72 -7.97 -44.92
CA SER A 4 13.03 -6.94 -43.94
C SER A 4 12.69 -7.53 -42.58
N VAL A 5 13.72 -7.84 -41.77
CA VAL A 5 13.50 -8.24 -40.38
C VAL A 5 12.91 -7.02 -39.69
N ALA A 6 11.60 -7.03 -39.45
CA ALA A 6 10.92 -5.96 -38.75
C ALA A 6 11.58 -5.76 -37.38
N SER A 7 11.83 -4.50 -37.00
CA SER A 7 12.41 -4.21 -35.69
C SER A 7 11.44 -4.60 -34.56
N SER A 8 11.92 -4.77 -33.33
CA SER A 8 11.03 -5.06 -32.19
C SER A 8 9.97 -3.96 -31.99
N ALA A 9 10.28 -2.71 -32.34
CA ALA A 9 9.32 -1.62 -32.32
C ALA A 9 8.23 -1.78 -33.41
N ASP A 10 8.63 -2.15 -34.64
CA ASP A 10 7.68 -2.37 -35.74
C ASP A 10 6.72 -3.53 -35.43
N LEU A 11 7.24 -4.62 -34.88
CA LEU A 11 6.46 -5.76 -34.40
C LEU A 11 5.49 -5.34 -33.28
N CYS A 12 5.98 -4.59 -32.28
CA CYS A 12 5.13 -4.10 -31.18
C CYS A 12 3.99 -3.22 -31.69
N VAL A 13 4.27 -2.25 -32.56
CA VAL A 13 3.25 -1.35 -33.12
C VAL A 13 2.22 -2.15 -33.93
N PHE A 14 2.67 -3.16 -34.67
CA PHE A 14 1.78 -4.05 -35.44
C PHE A 14 0.84 -4.87 -34.54
N PHE A 15 1.35 -5.44 -33.44
CA PHE A 15 0.52 -6.25 -32.52
C PHE A 15 -0.34 -5.41 -31.56
N CYS A 16 0.14 -4.23 -31.14
CA CYS A 16 -0.54 -3.40 -30.14
C CYS A 16 -1.49 -2.35 -30.74
N CYS A 17 -1.49 -2.16 -32.06
CA CYS A 17 -2.38 -1.33 -32.91
C CYS A 17 -2.70 0.12 -32.49
N HIS A 18 -2.37 0.64 -31.30
CA HIS A 18 -2.78 1.98 -30.83
C HIS A 18 -1.81 2.69 -29.86
N PHE A 19 -0.67 2.08 -29.48
CA PHE A 19 0.20 2.60 -28.41
C PHE A 19 1.67 2.82 -28.85
N GLN A 20 1.91 3.75 -29.78
CA GLN A 20 3.28 4.09 -30.23
C GLN A 20 4.22 4.47 -29.08
N ASP A 21 3.71 5.12 -28.03
CA ASP A 21 4.55 5.53 -26.90
C ASP A 21 5.00 4.35 -26.03
N GLU A 22 4.21 3.28 -25.92
CA GLU A 22 4.53 2.12 -25.08
C GLU A 22 5.54 1.16 -25.75
N CYS A 23 5.65 1.21 -27.08
CA CYS A 23 6.60 0.43 -27.87
C CYS A 23 8.03 1.00 -27.86
N ARG A 24 8.54 1.33 -26.67
CA ARG A 24 9.91 1.79 -26.43
C ARG A 24 10.65 0.88 -25.46
N ASN A 25 11.95 1.08 -25.33
CA ASN A 25 12.75 0.40 -24.32
C ASN A 25 12.75 1.19 -23.00
N TYR A 26 11.94 0.74 -22.05
CA TYR A 26 11.89 1.30 -20.71
C TYR A 26 12.79 0.49 -19.78
N MET A 27 13.75 1.15 -19.13
CA MET A 27 14.65 0.50 -18.20
C MET A 27 13.90 0.19 -16.89
N LYS A 28 13.83 -1.10 -16.53
CA LYS A 28 13.00 -1.58 -15.40
C LYS A 28 13.81 -2.36 -14.36
N VAL A 29 15.02 -2.79 -14.70
CA VAL A 29 15.98 -3.41 -13.78
C VAL A 29 17.32 -2.71 -13.95
N LEU A 30 17.87 -2.25 -12.83
CA LEU A 30 19.21 -1.69 -12.74
C LEU A 30 19.81 -2.17 -11.42
N LEU A 31 20.80 -3.07 -11.49
CA LEU A 31 21.45 -3.66 -10.33
C LEU A 31 22.95 -3.47 -10.44
N SER A 32 23.60 -3.06 -9.35
CA SER A 32 25.05 -2.99 -9.25
C SER A 32 25.63 -4.34 -8.78
N ARG A 33 26.75 -4.76 -9.36
CA ARG A 33 27.44 -6.00 -9.01
C ARG A 33 28.96 -5.87 -9.14
N GLN A 34 29.71 -6.84 -8.61
CA GLN A 34 31.14 -6.94 -8.89
C GLN A 34 31.35 -7.12 -10.41
N GLY A 35 32.03 -6.16 -11.03
CA GLY A 35 32.26 -6.14 -12.48
C GLY A 35 31.30 -5.26 -13.30
N GLY A 36 30.46 -4.43 -12.68
CA GLY A 36 29.69 -3.39 -13.37
C GLY A 36 28.21 -3.38 -13.02
N LEU A 37 27.38 -3.07 -14.00
CA LEU A 37 25.92 -2.97 -13.87
C LEU A 37 25.24 -4.10 -14.64
N PHE A 38 24.13 -4.60 -14.10
CA PHE A 38 23.20 -5.47 -14.81
C PHE A 38 21.92 -4.71 -15.07
N VAL A 39 21.54 -4.60 -16.34
CA VAL A 39 20.49 -3.70 -16.78
C VAL A 39 19.50 -4.45 -17.66
N CYS A 40 18.21 -4.32 -17.39
CA CYS A 40 17.14 -4.83 -18.26
C CYS A 40 16.14 -3.75 -18.62
N GLY A 41 15.61 -3.85 -19.83
CA GLY A 41 14.50 -3.01 -20.28
C GLY A 41 13.44 -3.79 -21.05
N THR A 42 12.26 -3.20 -21.16
CA THR A 42 11.07 -3.77 -21.83
C THR A 42 11.31 -4.03 -23.30
N ASN A 43 12.20 -3.26 -23.92
CA ASN A 43 12.58 -3.34 -25.34
C ASN A 43 11.36 -3.54 -26.26
N ALA A 44 10.38 -2.64 -26.16
CA ALA A 44 9.13 -2.67 -26.91
C ALA A 44 8.39 -4.01 -26.78
N PHE A 45 8.05 -4.40 -25.54
CA PHE A 45 7.40 -5.68 -25.24
C PHE A 45 8.18 -6.92 -25.72
N ASN A 46 9.51 -6.84 -25.74
CA ASN A 46 10.41 -7.96 -25.97
C ASN A 46 11.62 -7.84 -25.04
N PRO A 47 11.45 -8.10 -23.73
CA PRO A 47 12.40 -7.71 -22.71
C PRO A 47 13.78 -8.32 -22.93
N LEU A 48 14.81 -7.50 -22.76
CA LEU A 48 16.22 -7.86 -22.89
C LEU A 48 17.03 -7.34 -21.70
N CYS A 49 18.07 -8.08 -21.33
CA CYS A 49 19.04 -7.67 -20.34
C CYS A 49 20.45 -7.67 -20.92
N ALA A 50 21.32 -6.82 -20.37
CA ALA A 50 22.72 -6.72 -20.74
C ALA A 50 23.57 -6.30 -19.54
N ASN A 51 24.86 -6.60 -19.61
CA ASN A 51 25.84 -6.10 -18.66
C ASN A 51 26.42 -4.79 -19.17
N TYR A 52 26.73 -3.87 -18.26
CA TYR A 52 27.36 -2.60 -18.57
C TYR A 52 28.55 -2.36 -17.65
N THR A 53 29.54 -1.60 -18.11
CA THR A 53 30.59 -1.07 -17.24
C THR A 53 29.99 -0.11 -16.22
N GLY A 54 30.58 -0.02 -15.02
CA GLY A 54 30.08 0.85 -13.96
C GLY A 54 30.47 2.31 -14.12
N ASP A 55 31.55 2.57 -14.85
CA ASP A 55 32.20 3.87 -15.03
C ASP A 55 31.80 4.54 -16.35
N THR A 56 31.95 3.84 -17.48
CA THR A 56 31.67 4.40 -18.82
C THR A 56 30.25 4.13 -19.31
N LEU A 57 29.50 3.24 -18.64
CA LEU A 57 28.16 2.79 -19.05
C LEU A 57 28.17 2.18 -20.47
N GLU A 58 29.23 1.46 -20.83
CA GLU A 58 29.35 0.74 -22.09
C GLU A 58 28.87 -0.70 -21.94
N MET A 59 28.17 -1.23 -22.94
CA MET A 59 27.67 -2.60 -22.91
C MET A 59 28.82 -3.62 -22.97
N VAL A 60 28.77 -4.64 -22.12
CA VAL A 60 29.79 -5.69 -22.02
C VAL A 60 29.19 -7.04 -22.37
N GLY A 61 29.78 -7.70 -23.37
CA GLY A 61 29.38 -9.05 -23.81
C GLY A 61 28.06 -9.06 -24.59
N GLU A 62 27.44 -10.23 -24.68
CA GLU A 62 26.18 -10.42 -25.40
C GLU A 62 24.96 -10.13 -24.53
N THR A 63 23.86 -9.77 -25.19
CA THR A 63 22.56 -9.62 -24.54
C THR A 63 22.02 -10.98 -24.12
N VAL A 64 21.26 -10.99 -23.02
CA VAL A 64 20.56 -12.17 -22.54
C VAL A 64 19.06 -11.89 -22.52
N SER A 65 18.25 -12.94 -22.70
CA SER A 65 16.78 -12.82 -22.67
C SER A 65 16.31 -12.15 -21.38
N GLY A 66 15.40 -11.18 -21.49
CA GLY A 66 14.77 -10.55 -20.33
C GLY A 66 13.49 -11.25 -19.86
N MET A 67 13.05 -12.32 -20.53
CA MET A 67 11.89 -13.10 -20.12
C MET A 67 12.04 -13.60 -18.67
N ALA A 68 10.98 -13.42 -17.87
CA ALA A 68 10.96 -13.68 -16.41
C ALA A 68 11.95 -12.84 -15.56
N ARG A 69 12.71 -11.92 -16.17
CA ARG A 69 13.66 -11.03 -15.47
C ARG A 69 13.22 -9.57 -15.51
N CYS A 70 12.53 -9.17 -16.57
CA CYS A 70 12.06 -7.83 -16.83
C CYS A 70 10.64 -7.91 -17.43
N PRO A 71 9.72 -7.00 -17.06
CA PRO A 71 8.38 -7.00 -17.61
C PRO A 71 8.36 -6.60 -19.09
N TYR A 72 7.27 -6.97 -19.76
CA TYR A 72 6.95 -6.57 -21.12
C TYR A 72 6.37 -5.15 -21.15
N ASP A 73 5.36 -4.89 -20.30
CA ASP A 73 4.71 -3.59 -20.15
C ASP A 73 5.48 -2.71 -19.14
N PRO A 74 5.82 -1.44 -19.49
CA PRO A 74 6.48 -0.52 -18.57
C PRO A 74 5.68 -0.17 -17.30
N LYS A 75 4.35 -0.34 -17.31
CA LYS A 75 3.46 -0.11 -16.17
C LYS A 75 3.45 -1.26 -15.17
N HIS A 76 3.87 -2.46 -15.58
CA HIS A 76 3.95 -3.59 -14.67
C HIS A 76 5.05 -3.39 -13.63
N ALA A 77 4.73 -3.77 -12.40
CA ALA A 77 5.70 -3.82 -11.33
C ALA A 77 6.60 -5.05 -11.48
N ASN A 78 7.83 -4.92 -11.05
CA ASN A 78 8.80 -5.99 -11.06
C ASN A 78 9.74 -5.82 -9.87
N VAL A 79 10.28 -6.96 -9.44
CA VAL A 79 11.29 -7.03 -8.39
C VAL A 79 12.50 -7.74 -8.96
N ALA A 80 13.69 -7.27 -8.62
CA ALA A 80 14.95 -7.90 -9.00
C ALA A 80 15.97 -7.68 -7.88
N LEU A 81 16.71 -8.74 -7.51
CA LEU A 81 17.72 -8.75 -6.46
C LEU A 81 18.80 -9.77 -6.83
N PHE A 82 20.07 -9.43 -6.60
CA PHE A 82 21.16 -10.42 -6.62
C PHE A 82 21.44 -10.94 -5.21
N ALA A 83 21.60 -12.25 -5.08
CA ALA A 83 22.07 -12.91 -3.86
C ALA A 83 22.88 -14.15 -4.23
N ASP A 84 24.04 -14.34 -3.60
CA ASP A 84 24.97 -15.46 -3.84
C ASP A 84 25.27 -15.69 -5.35
N GLY A 85 25.43 -14.61 -6.12
CA GLY A 85 25.71 -14.66 -7.57
C GLY A 85 24.50 -14.98 -8.46
N ASN A 86 23.35 -15.31 -7.88
CA ASN A 86 22.11 -15.62 -8.61
C ASN A 86 21.19 -14.39 -8.68
N LEU A 87 20.46 -14.25 -9.79
CA LEU A 87 19.44 -13.22 -9.96
C LEU A 87 18.06 -13.78 -9.58
N PHE A 88 17.46 -13.18 -8.55
CA PHE A 88 16.10 -13.43 -8.12
C PHE A 88 15.17 -12.34 -8.64
N THR A 89 14.11 -12.72 -9.35
CA THR A 89 13.18 -11.81 -9.99
C THR A 89 11.74 -12.18 -9.70
N ALA A 90 10.85 -11.20 -9.71
CA ALA A 90 9.41 -11.41 -9.68
C ALA A 90 8.73 -10.49 -10.70
N THR A 91 8.13 -11.09 -11.73
CA THR A 91 7.49 -10.39 -12.85
C THR A 91 6.62 -11.37 -13.65
N VAL A 92 6.30 -11.08 -14.91
CA VAL A 92 5.54 -11.95 -15.81
C VAL A 92 6.42 -12.54 -16.91
N THR A 93 6.07 -13.72 -17.42
CA THR A 93 6.85 -14.41 -18.48
C THR A 93 6.32 -14.18 -19.89
N ASP A 94 5.07 -13.74 -20.03
CA ASP A 94 4.37 -13.67 -21.29
C ASP A 94 3.85 -12.26 -21.60
N PHE A 95 3.63 -11.99 -22.89
CA PHE A 95 3.14 -10.71 -23.39
C PHE A 95 1.76 -10.34 -22.82
N LEU A 96 0.89 -11.33 -22.60
CA LEU A 96 -0.46 -11.13 -22.04
C LEU A 96 -0.45 -10.94 -20.51
N ALA A 97 0.73 -11.06 -19.87
CA ALA A 97 0.92 -10.94 -18.43
C ALA A 97 0.05 -11.89 -17.58
N ILE A 98 -0.23 -13.08 -18.11
CA ILE A 98 -1.04 -14.12 -17.43
C ILE A 98 -0.14 -14.96 -16.50
N ASP A 99 1.09 -15.23 -16.91
CA ASP A 99 2.04 -16.09 -16.18
C ASP A 99 2.96 -15.27 -15.28
N ALA A 100 2.45 -14.84 -14.13
CA ALA A 100 3.24 -14.24 -13.06
C ALA A 100 4.14 -15.27 -12.37
N VAL A 101 5.39 -14.89 -12.11
CA VAL A 101 6.43 -15.81 -11.66
C VAL A 101 7.37 -15.17 -10.63
N ILE A 102 7.77 -15.94 -9.62
CA ILE A 102 9.03 -15.72 -8.91
C ILE A 102 10.07 -16.68 -9.50
N TYR A 103 11.17 -16.12 -9.97
CA TYR A 103 12.17 -16.79 -10.78
C TYR A 103 13.57 -16.58 -10.22
N ARG A 104 14.41 -17.61 -10.32
CA ARG A 104 15.86 -17.50 -10.13
C ARG A 104 16.56 -17.95 -11.39
N SER A 105 17.56 -17.19 -11.81
CA SER A 105 18.43 -17.54 -12.94
C SER A 105 19.79 -16.90 -12.81
N LEU A 106 20.66 -17.12 -13.81
CA LEU A 106 22.07 -16.72 -13.75
C LEU A 106 22.80 -17.43 -12.59
N GLY A 107 24.09 -17.15 -12.44
CA GLY A 107 24.94 -17.85 -11.48
C GLY A 107 25.13 -19.32 -11.82
N ASP A 108 25.72 -20.06 -10.87
CA ASP A 108 26.02 -21.49 -11.02
C ASP A 108 24.86 -22.40 -10.60
N SER A 109 23.75 -21.81 -10.09
CA SER A 109 22.59 -22.58 -9.64
C SER A 109 21.58 -22.83 -10.77
N PRO A 110 20.81 -23.92 -10.72
CA PRO A 110 19.78 -24.19 -11.72
C PRO A 110 18.70 -23.09 -11.68
N ALA A 111 18.14 -22.81 -12.85
CA ALA A 111 17.02 -21.89 -12.95
C ALA A 111 15.75 -22.51 -12.33
N LEU A 112 15.10 -21.79 -11.42
CA LEU A 112 13.91 -22.24 -10.70
C LEU A 112 12.78 -21.25 -10.86
N ARG A 113 11.56 -21.75 -10.99
CA ARG A 113 10.34 -20.95 -11.09
C ARG A 113 9.22 -21.43 -10.19
N THR A 114 8.27 -20.56 -9.91
CA THR A 114 6.97 -20.97 -9.34
C THR A 114 6.17 -21.79 -10.35
N VAL A 115 5.25 -22.61 -9.84
CA VAL A 115 4.37 -23.47 -10.66
C VAL A 115 3.50 -22.60 -11.56
N LYS A 116 3.45 -22.94 -12.85
CA LYS A 116 2.70 -22.20 -13.87
C LYS A 116 1.20 -22.45 -13.71
N HIS A 117 0.38 -21.40 -13.85
CA HIS A 117 -1.09 -21.49 -13.85
C HIS A 117 -1.71 -22.18 -12.62
N ASP A 118 -1.04 -22.12 -11.47
CA ASP A 118 -1.57 -22.62 -10.20
C ASP A 118 -1.98 -21.45 -9.30
N SER A 119 -3.29 -21.28 -9.11
CA SER A 119 -3.86 -20.18 -8.33
C SER A 119 -3.57 -20.27 -6.84
N LYS A 120 -3.15 -21.44 -6.33
CA LYS A 120 -2.67 -21.57 -4.94
C LYS A 120 -1.32 -20.89 -4.77
N TRP A 121 -0.48 -20.91 -5.80
CA TRP A 121 0.81 -20.23 -5.81
C TRP A 121 0.63 -18.73 -6.02
N PHE A 122 -0.09 -18.34 -7.08
CA PHE A 122 -0.39 -16.93 -7.38
C PHE A 122 -1.75 -16.74 -7.99
N ARG A 123 -2.48 -15.72 -7.53
CA ARG A 123 -3.68 -15.24 -8.19
C ARG A 123 -3.59 -13.73 -8.41
N GLU A 124 -3.22 -13.34 -9.63
CA GLU A 124 -3.06 -11.93 -10.04
C GLU A 124 -2.16 -11.13 -9.07
N PRO A 125 -0.90 -11.54 -8.85
CA PRO A 125 -0.03 -10.87 -7.90
C PRO A 125 0.49 -9.52 -8.45
N TYR A 126 0.68 -8.57 -7.56
CA TYR A 126 1.44 -7.35 -7.79
C TYR A 126 2.66 -7.35 -6.87
N PHE A 127 3.85 -7.52 -7.47
CA PHE A 127 5.12 -7.57 -6.74
C PHE A 127 5.57 -6.18 -6.29
N VAL A 128 6.03 -6.07 -5.04
CA VAL A 128 6.41 -4.79 -4.42
C VAL A 128 7.92 -4.71 -4.19
N SER A 129 8.50 -5.72 -3.56
CA SER A 129 9.93 -5.73 -3.20
C SER A 129 10.42 -7.14 -2.84
N ALA A 130 11.74 -7.29 -2.69
CA ALA A 130 12.35 -8.45 -2.08
C ALA A 130 13.54 -8.05 -1.20
N VAL A 131 13.83 -8.87 -0.19
CA VAL A 131 15.00 -8.71 0.68
C VAL A 131 15.66 -10.06 0.94
N GLU A 132 16.96 -10.03 1.15
CA GLU A 132 17.73 -11.18 1.63
C GLU A 132 17.80 -11.17 3.15
N TRP A 133 17.45 -12.28 3.80
CA TRP A 133 17.62 -12.44 5.25
C TRP A 133 17.85 -13.91 5.63
N GLY A 134 18.96 -14.17 6.31
CA GLY A 134 19.38 -15.52 6.65
C GLY A 134 19.55 -16.41 5.39
N PRO A 135 19.04 -17.66 5.39
CA PRO A 135 19.16 -18.56 4.24
C PRO A 135 18.08 -18.35 3.17
N HIS A 136 17.24 -17.31 3.30
CA HIS A 136 16.07 -17.11 2.44
C HIS A 136 16.11 -15.76 1.70
N ILE A 137 15.38 -15.72 0.58
CA ILE A 137 14.91 -14.48 -0.04
C ILE A 137 13.43 -14.34 0.28
N TYR A 138 13.04 -13.18 0.81
CA TYR A 138 11.67 -12.83 1.11
C TYR A 138 11.12 -11.91 0.03
N PHE A 139 9.97 -12.25 -0.55
CA PHE A 139 9.26 -11.46 -1.56
C PHE A 139 7.98 -10.89 -0.98
N PHE A 140 7.79 -9.58 -1.15
CA PHE A 140 6.60 -8.87 -0.70
C PHE A 140 5.74 -8.50 -1.90
N PHE A 141 4.46 -8.82 -1.82
CA PHE A 141 3.51 -8.61 -2.90
C PHE A 141 2.10 -8.54 -2.36
N ARG A 142 1.13 -8.22 -3.21
CA ARG A 142 -0.30 -8.37 -2.93
C ARG A 142 -0.95 -9.21 -4.01
N GLU A 143 -1.96 -9.98 -3.67
CA GLU A 143 -2.66 -10.88 -4.60
C GLU A 143 -4.13 -11.01 -4.24
N MET A 144 -4.92 -11.59 -5.14
CA MET A 144 -6.29 -11.98 -4.86
C MET A 144 -6.31 -13.18 -3.90
N ALA A 145 -6.92 -13.01 -2.72
CA ALA A 145 -6.95 -14.03 -1.68
C ALA A 145 -7.91 -15.18 -2.04
N MET A 146 -7.38 -16.40 -2.10
CA MET A 146 -8.19 -17.60 -2.28
C MET A 146 -8.98 -17.97 -1.02
N GLU A 147 -8.43 -17.63 0.16
CA GLU A 147 -9.07 -17.92 1.45
C GLU A 147 -10.31 -17.08 1.75
N PHE A 148 -10.59 -16.05 0.94
CA PHE A 148 -11.76 -15.19 1.05
C PHE A 148 -12.68 -15.27 -0.18
N ASN A 149 -12.56 -16.33 -1.00
CA ASN A 149 -13.30 -16.43 -2.26
C ASN A 149 -14.85 -16.37 -2.11
N TYR A 150 -15.37 -16.63 -0.90
CA TYR A 150 -16.80 -16.53 -0.56
C TYR A 150 -17.26 -15.11 -0.18
N LEU A 151 -16.35 -14.17 0.11
CA LEU A 151 -16.62 -12.78 0.53
C LEU A 151 -16.39 -11.74 -0.58
N GLU A 152 -16.57 -12.14 -1.84
CA GLU A 152 -16.18 -11.36 -3.02
C GLU A 152 -14.65 -11.19 -3.16
N LYS A 153 -14.21 -10.60 -4.27
CA LYS A 153 -12.80 -10.44 -4.66
C LYS A 153 -11.99 -9.59 -3.66
N VAL A 154 -11.43 -10.21 -2.62
CA VAL A 154 -10.55 -9.54 -1.63
C VAL A 154 -9.08 -9.63 -2.04
N VAL A 155 -8.39 -8.50 -2.14
CA VAL A 155 -6.92 -8.42 -2.28
C VAL A 155 -6.30 -8.44 -0.88
N VAL A 156 -5.22 -9.20 -0.69
CA VAL A 156 -4.42 -9.20 0.54
C VAL A 156 -2.94 -9.03 0.24
N SER A 157 -2.21 -8.54 1.24
CA SER A 157 -0.75 -8.45 1.18
C SER A 157 -0.08 -9.70 1.73
N ARG A 158 1.01 -10.10 1.09
CA ARG A 158 1.75 -11.32 1.35
C ARG A 158 3.23 -11.04 1.52
N VAL A 159 3.85 -11.90 2.32
CA VAL A 159 5.27 -12.18 2.24
C VAL A 159 5.45 -13.65 1.87
N ALA A 160 6.31 -13.94 0.90
CA ALA A 160 6.74 -15.30 0.58
C ALA A 160 8.23 -15.48 0.85
N ARG A 161 8.67 -16.70 1.12
CA ARG A 161 10.08 -17.04 1.24
C ARG A 161 10.46 -18.15 0.26
N VAL A 162 11.72 -18.14 -0.18
CA VAL A 162 12.39 -19.25 -0.88
C VAL A 162 13.80 -19.42 -0.32
N CYS A 163 14.32 -20.63 -0.32
CA CYS A 163 15.70 -20.92 0.08
C CYS A 163 16.67 -20.48 -1.02
N LYS A 164 17.75 -19.79 -0.63
CA LYS A 164 18.81 -19.38 -1.57
C LYS A 164 19.46 -20.58 -2.26
N SER A 165 19.65 -21.66 -1.51
CA SER A 165 20.29 -22.92 -1.93
C SER A 165 19.34 -23.95 -2.55
N ASP A 166 18.09 -23.60 -2.85
CA ASP A 166 17.14 -24.53 -3.49
C ASP A 166 17.70 -24.99 -4.85
N MET A 167 17.64 -26.28 -5.14
CA MET A 167 18.15 -26.88 -6.38
C MET A 167 17.02 -27.41 -7.29
N GLY A 168 15.76 -27.27 -6.85
CA GLY A 168 14.60 -27.86 -7.48
C GLY A 168 14.17 -29.17 -6.83
N GLY A 169 13.05 -29.70 -7.29
CA GLY A 169 12.50 -30.96 -6.80
C GLY A 169 13.12 -32.20 -7.45
N SER A 170 12.54 -33.36 -7.14
CA SER A 170 12.91 -34.63 -7.76
C SER A 170 12.52 -34.65 -9.24
N GLN A 171 12.99 -35.65 -9.98
CA GLN A 171 12.56 -35.88 -11.37
C GLN A 171 11.05 -36.13 -11.52
N ARG A 172 10.34 -36.41 -10.41
CA ARG A 172 8.91 -36.75 -10.40
C ARG A 172 8.06 -35.57 -9.96
N VAL A 173 8.55 -34.75 -9.05
CA VAL A 173 7.79 -33.68 -8.40
C VAL A 173 8.63 -32.42 -8.30
N LEU A 174 8.06 -31.30 -8.78
CA LEU A 174 8.69 -29.96 -8.74
C LEU A 174 10.07 -29.88 -9.44
N GLU A 175 10.31 -30.67 -10.49
CA GLU A 175 11.51 -30.54 -11.31
C GLU A 175 11.60 -29.10 -11.88
N LYS A 176 12.74 -28.42 -11.67
CA LYS A 176 12.98 -27.01 -12.06
C LYS A 176 12.00 -26.00 -11.42
N GLN A 177 11.32 -26.39 -10.35
CA GLN A 177 10.39 -25.56 -9.59
C GLN A 177 10.86 -25.43 -8.14
N TRP A 178 10.44 -24.36 -7.46
CA TRP A 178 10.79 -24.15 -6.06
C TRP A 178 10.27 -25.28 -5.17
N THR A 179 11.11 -25.77 -4.27
CA THR A 179 10.73 -26.74 -3.22
C THR A 179 10.51 -26.08 -1.87
N SER A 180 10.88 -24.81 -1.76
CA SER A 180 10.88 -24.01 -0.54
C SER A 180 9.89 -22.84 -0.54
N PHE A 181 9.10 -22.69 -1.62
CA PHE A 181 8.15 -21.58 -1.74
C PHE A 181 6.99 -21.74 -0.75
N LEU A 182 6.90 -20.80 0.19
CA LEU A 182 5.76 -20.62 1.10
C LEU A 182 5.39 -19.15 1.18
N LYS A 183 4.12 -18.84 1.44
CA LYS A 183 3.60 -17.47 1.61
C LYS A 183 2.68 -17.35 2.83
N ALA A 184 2.71 -16.20 3.47
CA ALA A 184 1.88 -15.84 4.61
C ALA A 184 1.24 -14.45 4.40
N ARG A 185 0.10 -14.21 5.03
CA ARG A 185 -0.56 -12.89 5.02
C ARG A 185 0.21 -11.91 5.90
N LEU A 186 0.36 -10.66 5.48
CA LEU A 186 0.83 -9.57 6.34
C LEU A 186 -0.37 -8.92 7.05
N ASN A 187 -0.32 -8.79 8.38
CA ASN A 187 -1.38 -8.16 9.15
C ASN A 187 -1.01 -6.72 9.55
N CYS A 188 -1.54 -5.76 8.78
CA CYS A 188 -1.55 -4.35 9.13
C CYS A 188 -2.99 -3.90 9.39
N SER A 189 -3.40 -3.86 10.66
CA SER A 189 -4.76 -3.52 11.05
C SER A 189 -4.83 -2.74 12.35
N ILE A 190 -5.87 -1.92 12.48
CA ILE A 190 -6.21 -1.25 13.74
C ILE A 190 -7.08 -2.23 14.56
N PRO A 191 -6.67 -2.58 15.79
CA PRO A 191 -7.46 -3.45 16.64
C PRO A 191 -8.74 -2.75 17.12
N GLY A 192 -9.79 -3.53 17.35
CA GLY A 192 -11.10 -3.10 17.83
C GLY A 192 -12.05 -4.29 17.89
N ASP A 193 -13.35 -4.06 18.17
CA ASP A 193 -14.38 -5.12 18.15
C ASP A 193 -14.40 -5.88 16.82
N SER A 194 -14.12 -5.17 15.73
CA SER A 194 -13.76 -5.72 14.43
C SER A 194 -12.50 -5.01 13.94
N HIS A 195 -11.53 -5.77 13.45
CA HIS A 195 -10.27 -5.23 12.98
C HIS A 195 -10.47 -4.45 11.67
N PHE A 196 -9.89 -3.26 11.58
CA PHE A 196 -9.85 -2.49 10.33
C PHE A 196 -8.53 -2.73 9.60
N TYR A 197 -8.56 -3.37 8.42
CA TYR A 197 -7.37 -3.81 7.70
C TYR A 197 -6.95 -2.86 6.58
N PHE A 198 -5.64 -2.61 6.49
CA PHE A 198 -5.00 -1.99 5.33
C PHE A 198 -4.38 -3.09 4.48
N ASN A 199 -5.10 -3.55 3.46
CA ASN A 199 -4.74 -4.76 2.73
C ASN A 199 -3.83 -4.52 1.52
N LEU A 200 -3.67 -3.29 1.02
CA LEU A 200 -2.90 -3.01 -0.19
C LEU A 200 -1.48 -2.53 0.13
N LEU A 201 -0.50 -3.41 0.09
CA LEU A 201 0.92 -3.06 0.22
C LEU A 201 1.40 -2.26 -1.00
N HIS A 202 2.10 -1.14 -0.76
CA HIS A 202 2.67 -0.27 -1.80
C HIS A 202 4.20 -0.23 -1.82
N SER A 203 4.84 -0.24 -0.66
CA SER A 203 6.31 -0.21 -0.54
C SER A 203 6.78 -0.83 0.77
N THR A 204 8.04 -1.29 0.80
CA THR A 204 8.72 -1.71 2.03
C THR A 204 10.09 -1.03 2.12
N SER A 205 10.62 -0.92 3.34
CA SER A 205 12.01 -0.53 3.56
C SER A 205 12.97 -1.70 3.26
N PRO A 206 14.27 -1.41 3.14
CA PRO A 206 15.32 -2.38 3.47
C PRO A 206 15.18 -2.86 4.92
N ILE A 207 15.95 -3.88 5.30
CA ILE A 207 16.01 -4.35 6.68
C ILE A 207 16.71 -3.28 7.53
N LEU A 208 16.01 -2.79 8.55
CA LEU A 208 16.48 -1.76 9.47
C LEU A 208 16.87 -2.40 10.79
N ARG A 209 18.03 -2.03 11.33
CA ARG A 209 18.45 -2.44 12.67
C ARG A 209 18.01 -1.40 13.70
N LEU A 210 16.90 -1.65 14.39
CA LEU A 210 16.34 -0.75 15.41
C LEU A 210 16.27 -1.48 16.75
N HIS A 211 16.92 -0.95 17.79
CA HIS A 211 16.86 -1.49 19.17
C HIS A 211 17.28 -2.94 19.30
N GLY A 212 18.26 -3.36 18.51
CA GLY A 212 18.70 -4.74 18.50
C GLY A 212 17.72 -5.70 17.82
N ARG A 213 16.79 -5.20 17.01
CA ARG A 213 15.88 -5.99 16.15
C ARG A 213 16.06 -5.65 14.69
N ASP A 214 15.86 -6.65 13.84
CA ASP A 214 15.82 -6.49 12.40
C ASP A 214 14.36 -6.29 12.00
N ILE A 215 14.04 -5.12 11.46
CA ILE A 215 12.66 -4.68 11.21
C ILE A 215 12.53 -4.26 9.75
N ILE A 216 11.37 -4.57 9.16
CA ILE A 216 10.92 -4.00 7.89
C ILE A 216 9.71 -3.11 8.15
N LEU A 217 9.76 -1.88 7.63
CA LEU A 217 8.60 -1.02 7.56
C LEU A 217 7.89 -1.22 6.22
N ALA A 218 6.57 -1.11 6.22
CA ALA A 218 5.76 -1.31 5.04
C ALA A 218 4.58 -0.34 5.01
N VAL A 219 4.34 0.24 3.84
CA VAL A 219 3.24 1.19 3.58
C VAL A 219 2.07 0.43 2.97
N PHE A 220 0.90 0.54 3.59
CA PHE A 220 -0.33 -0.06 3.14
C PHE A 220 -1.39 1.01 2.87
N SER A 221 -2.37 0.68 2.03
CA SER A 221 -3.60 1.45 1.90
C SER A 221 -4.85 0.59 1.96
N THR A 222 -5.99 1.26 2.09
CA THR A 222 -7.30 0.70 1.81
C THR A 222 -7.51 0.50 0.30
N PRO A 223 -8.42 -0.39 -0.11
CA PRO A 223 -8.82 -0.56 -1.52
C PRO A 223 -9.31 0.73 -2.20
N SER A 224 -9.14 0.84 -3.51
CA SER A 224 -9.53 2.03 -4.28
C SER A 224 -11.03 2.34 -4.29
N ASN A 225 -11.87 1.32 -4.08
CA ASN A 225 -13.33 1.42 -3.97
C ASN A 225 -13.81 1.66 -2.53
N SER A 226 -12.92 2.03 -1.62
CA SER A 226 -13.22 2.31 -0.21
C SER A 226 -12.78 3.71 0.20
N ILE A 227 -13.08 4.11 1.43
CA ILE A 227 -12.59 5.39 1.97
C ILE A 227 -11.05 5.35 1.98
N PRO A 228 -10.37 6.32 1.33
CA PRO A 228 -8.91 6.34 1.27
C PRO A 228 -8.30 6.40 2.67
N GLY A 229 -7.46 5.42 2.97
CA GLY A 229 -6.66 5.38 4.18
C GLY A 229 -5.31 4.78 3.88
N SER A 230 -4.28 5.29 4.54
CA SER A 230 -2.91 4.75 4.48
C SER A 230 -2.40 4.44 5.88
N ALA A 231 -1.56 3.43 5.98
CA ALA A 231 -0.95 3.00 7.23
C ALA A 231 0.50 2.58 7.01
N VAL A 232 1.34 2.79 8.03
CA VAL A 232 2.70 2.23 8.08
C VAL A 232 2.75 1.22 9.21
N CYS A 233 3.08 -0.02 8.88
CA CYS A 233 3.30 -1.09 9.86
C CYS A 233 4.77 -1.51 9.86
N ALA A 234 5.27 -1.89 11.02
CA ALA A 234 6.58 -2.49 11.20
C ALA A 234 6.43 -4.00 11.40
N PHE A 235 7.35 -4.79 10.85
CA PHE A 235 7.40 -6.23 11.01
C PHE A 235 8.78 -6.65 11.49
N ASP A 236 8.83 -7.40 12.58
CA ASP A 236 10.05 -8.00 13.10
C ASP A 236 10.42 -9.23 12.27
N MET A 237 11.66 -9.30 11.79
CA MET A 237 12.09 -10.36 10.88
C MET A 237 12.12 -11.74 11.53
N GLU A 238 12.40 -11.83 12.83
CA GLU A 238 12.37 -13.11 13.55
C GLU A 238 10.92 -13.60 13.70
N GLN A 239 9.99 -12.71 14.09
CA GLN A 239 8.57 -13.05 14.16
C GLN A 239 7.99 -13.41 12.79
N LEU A 240 8.40 -12.68 11.75
CA LEU A 240 8.00 -12.96 10.37
C LEU A 240 8.50 -14.34 9.92
N ALA A 241 9.76 -14.68 10.22
CA ALA A 241 10.32 -15.99 9.87
C ALA A 241 9.63 -17.13 10.61
N ALA A 242 9.27 -16.94 11.88
CA ALA A 242 8.62 -17.94 12.72
C ALA A 242 7.24 -18.37 12.20
N VAL A 243 6.49 -17.48 11.53
CA VAL A 243 5.17 -17.83 10.93
C VAL A 243 5.26 -18.98 9.94
N PHE A 244 6.38 -19.10 9.22
CA PHE A 244 6.57 -20.18 8.26
C PHE A 244 6.89 -21.54 8.92
N ASP A 245 7.15 -21.54 10.22
CA ASP A 245 7.31 -22.74 11.03
C ASP A 245 5.99 -23.17 11.70
N GLY A 246 4.93 -22.36 11.56
CA GLY A 246 3.57 -22.64 12.02
C GLY A 246 2.75 -23.58 11.12
N ARG A 247 1.44 -23.61 11.29
CA ARG A 247 0.58 -24.54 10.52
C ARG A 247 0.34 -24.06 9.09
N PHE A 248 0.21 -25.01 8.16
CA PHE A 248 -0.21 -24.73 6.80
C PHE A 248 -1.73 -24.54 6.72
N LYS A 249 -2.19 -23.88 5.66
CA LYS A 249 -3.61 -23.69 5.38
C LYS A 249 -4.05 -24.61 4.25
N GLU A 250 -5.15 -25.33 4.44
CA GLU A 250 -5.75 -26.20 3.44
C GLU A 250 -7.22 -25.88 3.18
N GLN A 251 -7.68 -26.33 2.02
CA GLN A 251 -9.08 -26.37 1.65
C GLN A 251 -9.42 -27.82 1.27
N LYS A 252 -10.18 -28.52 2.12
CA LYS A 252 -10.43 -29.96 1.97
C LYS A 252 -11.25 -30.30 0.73
N SER A 253 -12.22 -29.46 0.40
CA SER A 253 -12.98 -29.46 -0.85
C SER A 253 -13.16 -28.03 -1.39
N PRO A 254 -13.44 -27.84 -2.69
CA PRO A 254 -13.62 -26.51 -3.28
C PRO A 254 -14.69 -25.64 -2.59
N GLU A 255 -15.69 -26.27 -1.96
CA GLU A 255 -16.80 -25.64 -1.24
C GLU A 255 -16.53 -25.44 0.25
N SER A 256 -15.51 -26.13 0.80
CA SER A 256 -15.17 -26.05 2.22
C SER A 256 -14.47 -24.75 2.57
N ILE A 257 -14.63 -24.32 3.83
CA ILE A 257 -13.84 -23.22 4.38
C ILE A 257 -12.36 -23.63 4.50
N TRP A 258 -11.48 -22.64 4.46
CA TRP A 258 -10.06 -22.85 4.67
C TRP A 258 -9.77 -23.12 6.15
N THR A 259 -9.05 -24.21 6.43
CA THR A 259 -8.72 -24.63 7.81
C THR A 259 -7.23 -24.89 7.95
N PRO A 260 -6.67 -24.78 9.18
CA PRO A 260 -5.31 -25.22 9.44
C PRO A 260 -5.16 -26.73 9.23
N VAL A 261 -4.06 -27.11 8.59
CA VAL A 261 -3.61 -28.51 8.51
C VAL A 261 -3.18 -28.97 9.91
N ALA A 262 -3.58 -30.18 10.28
CA ALA A 262 -3.17 -30.81 11.54
C ALA A 262 -1.69 -31.22 11.48
N ASP A 263 -0.95 -31.04 12.58
CA ASP A 263 0.50 -31.24 12.61
C ASP A 263 0.92 -32.68 12.30
N GLU A 264 0.06 -33.66 12.60
CA GLU A 264 0.30 -35.08 12.34
C GLU A 264 0.32 -35.41 10.83
N LEU A 265 -0.32 -34.58 10.01
CA LEU A 265 -0.39 -34.74 8.56
C LEU A 265 0.78 -34.06 7.83
N ILE A 266 1.61 -33.28 8.54
CA ILE A 266 2.75 -32.57 7.95
C ILE A 266 3.90 -33.57 7.75
N PRO A 267 4.35 -33.82 6.50
CA PRO A 267 5.42 -34.78 6.22
C PRO A 267 6.76 -34.40 6.83
N LYS A 268 7.67 -35.38 6.93
CA LYS A 268 9.08 -35.18 7.33
C LYS A 268 10.02 -35.48 6.15
N PRO A 269 11.02 -34.64 5.85
CA PRO A 269 11.36 -33.38 6.52
C PRO A 269 10.27 -32.33 6.32
N ARG A 270 10.21 -31.33 7.21
CA ARG A 270 9.15 -30.32 7.19
C ARG A 270 9.16 -29.58 5.83
N PRO A 271 8.02 -29.53 5.12
CA PRO A 271 7.92 -28.84 3.83
C PRO A 271 8.30 -27.36 3.93
N GLY A 272 9.00 -26.83 2.92
CA GLY A 272 9.42 -25.43 2.88
C GLY A 272 10.74 -25.10 3.59
N GLY A 273 11.39 -26.07 4.23
CA GLY A 273 12.72 -25.90 4.84
C GLY A 273 13.86 -26.03 3.83
N CYS A 274 14.99 -25.36 4.11
CA CYS A 274 16.18 -25.46 3.25
C CYS A 274 16.92 -26.79 3.46
N ALA A 275 17.50 -27.32 2.39
CA ALA A 275 18.38 -28.49 2.47
C ALA A 275 19.64 -28.15 3.30
N ILE A 276 20.03 -29.05 4.21
CA ILE A 276 21.14 -28.83 5.14
C ILE A 276 22.30 -29.74 4.74
N GLN A 277 23.47 -29.14 4.47
CA GLN A 277 24.68 -29.89 4.15
C GLN A 277 25.06 -30.85 5.29
N GLY A 278 25.44 -32.07 4.94
CA GLY A 278 25.76 -33.12 5.92
C GLY A 278 24.57 -33.81 6.56
N SER A 279 23.34 -33.36 6.29
CA SER A 279 22.12 -34.09 6.69
C SER A 279 21.72 -35.17 5.67
N ARG A 280 20.74 -36.00 6.01
CA ARG A 280 20.13 -36.98 5.07
C ARG A 280 19.59 -36.32 3.79
N PHE A 281 19.18 -35.05 3.88
CA PHE A 281 18.64 -34.27 2.78
C PHE A 281 19.59 -33.08 2.49
N ASN A 282 20.73 -33.41 1.89
CA ASN A 282 21.80 -32.45 1.59
C ASN A 282 21.52 -31.56 0.37
N SER A 283 20.53 -31.91 -0.46
CA SER A 283 20.06 -31.16 -1.63
C SER A 283 18.56 -31.34 -1.80
N SER A 284 17.85 -30.32 -2.30
CA SER A 284 16.40 -30.38 -2.47
C SER A 284 15.94 -31.45 -3.47
N ASN A 285 16.80 -31.82 -4.43
CA ASN A 285 16.54 -32.88 -5.40
C ASN A 285 16.38 -34.26 -4.73
N SER A 286 16.87 -34.40 -3.48
CA SER A 286 16.78 -35.63 -2.68
C SER A 286 15.58 -35.67 -1.73
N PHE A 287 14.73 -34.63 -1.73
CA PHE A 287 13.55 -34.62 -0.87
C PHE A 287 12.53 -35.70 -1.28
N PRO A 288 11.80 -36.30 -0.31
CA PRO A 288 10.77 -37.29 -0.60
C PRO A 288 9.61 -36.71 -1.40
N ASP A 289 9.06 -37.49 -2.33
CA ASP A 289 7.93 -37.06 -3.19
C ASP A 289 6.69 -36.64 -2.38
N GLU A 290 6.45 -37.26 -1.21
CA GLU A 290 5.36 -36.89 -0.30
C GLU A 290 5.49 -35.45 0.20
N MET A 291 6.70 -35.07 0.66
CA MET A 291 7.02 -33.72 1.11
C MET A 291 6.90 -32.71 -0.04
N LEU A 292 7.42 -33.05 -1.23
CA LEU A 292 7.37 -32.20 -2.41
C LEU A 292 5.93 -31.97 -2.91
N ASN A 293 5.09 -33.01 -2.90
CA ASN A 293 3.68 -32.88 -3.24
C ASN A 293 2.92 -32.04 -2.20
N PHE A 294 3.29 -32.15 -0.92
CA PHE A 294 2.71 -31.34 0.14
C PHE A 294 2.99 -29.85 -0.07
N VAL A 295 4.26 -29.44 -0.23
CA VAL A 295 4.59 -28.02 -0.45
C VAL A 295 3.99 -27.48 -1.75
N LYS A 296 3.91 -28.31 -2.79
CA LYS A 296 3.25 -27.96 -4.06
C LYS A 296 1.78 -27.58 -3.86
N THR A 297 1.08 -28.29 -2.96
CA THR A 297 -0.37 -28.16 -2.76
C THR A 297 -0.75 -27.25 -1.59
N HIS A 298 0.19 -26.96 -0.68
CA HIS A 298 0.00 -26.14 0.53
C HIS A 298 1.02 -24.99 0.64
N PRO A 299 1.10 -24.08 -0.34
CA PRO A 299 2.04 -22.95 -0.27
C PRO A 299 1.64 -21.88 0.75
N LEU A 300 0.41 -21.88 1.26
CA LEU A 300 -0.12 -20.82 2.15
C LEU A 300 -0.05 -21.23 3.62
N MET A 301 0.50 -20.36 4.47
CA MET A 301 0.48 -20.51 5.94
C MET A 301 -0.88 -20.09 6.52
N ASP A 302 -1.29 -20.72 7.63
CA ASP A 302 -2.55 -20.40 8.31
C ASP A 302 -2.50 -19.04 9.02
N GLU A 303 -1.39 -18.79 9.73
CA GLU A 303 -1.17 -17.57 10.49
C GLU A 303 -0.79 -16.39 9.60
N ALA A 304 -1.22 -15.20 10.03
CA ALA A 304 -0.78 -13.94 9.46
C ALA A 304 0.39 -13.38 10.28
N VAL A 305 1.36 -12.78 9.60
CA VAL A 305 2.49 -12.10 10.22
C VAL A 305 1.97 -10.88 11.00
N PRO A 306 2.12 -10.85 12.33
CA PRO A 306 1.68 -9.71 13.12
C PRO A 306 2.61 -8.51 12.91
N SER A 307 2.04 -7.31 12.89
CA SER A 307 2.84 -6.09 12.99
C SER A 307 3.39 -5.91 14.41
N LEU A 308 4.54 -5.25 14.53
CA LEU A 308 5.17 -4.97 15.82
C LEU A 308 4.27 -4.03 16.64
N GLY A 309 3.80 -4.54 17.78
CA GLY A 309 2.80 -3.86 18.61
C GLY A 309 1.35 -4.06 18.17
N GLN A 310 1.10 -4.94 17.19
CA GLN A 310 -0.21 -5.35 16.65
C GLN A 310 -1.10 -4.19 16.19
N ARG A 311 -0.49 -3.10 15.73
CA ARG A 311 -1.18 -1.96 15.12
C ARG A 311 -0.24 -1.13 14.25
N PRO A 312 -0.74 -0.25 13.38
CA PRO A 312 0.11 0.63 12.60
C PRO A 312 0.82 1.65 13.47
N TRP A 313 2.03 1.99 13.05
CA TRP A 313 2.86 3.05 13.62
C TRP A 313 2.39 4.44 13.18
N ILE A 314 1.87 4.55 11.96
CA ILE A 314 1.33 5.77 11.38
C ILE A 314 0.03 5.42 10.68
N VAL A 315 -1.00 6.26 10.83
CA VAL A 315 -2.29 6.15 10.13
C VAL A 315 -2.64 7.51 9.55
N ARG A 316 -3.11 7.54 8.30
CA ARG A 316 -3.62 8.73 7.61
C ARG A 316 -4.91 8.38 6.88
N THR A 317 -6.05 8.86 7.39
CA THR A 317 -7.39 8.59 6.85
C THR A 317 -8.13 9.84 6.39
N MET A 318 -7.73 11.03 6.85
CA MET A 318 -8.37 12.30 6.51
C MET A 318 -7.75 13.02 5.29
N VAL A 319 -7.13 12.27 4.38
CA VAL A 319 -6.46 12.83 3.19
C VAL A 319 -6.97 12.16 1.92
N ARG A 320 -7.02 12.94 0.82
CA ARG A 320 -7.46 12.44 -0.50
C ARG A 320 -6.37 11.70 -1.28
N TYR A 321 -5.15 11.64 -0.75
CA TYR A 321 -4.02 10.94 -1.36
C TYR A 321 -3.70 9.68 -0.57
N GLN A 322 -3.09 8.70 -1.24
CA GLN A 322 -2.56 7.50 -0.59
C GLN A 322 -1.04 7.59 -0.48
N LEU A 323 -0.49 7.11 0.62
CA LEU A 323 0.95 6.96 0.77
C LEU A 323 1.38 5.73 -0.02
N ASN A 324 2.44 5.87 -0.81
CA ASN A 324 2.89 4.82 -1.72
C ASN A 324 4.41 4.60 -1.74
N LYS A 325 5.21 5.61 -1.39
CA LYS A 325 6.68 5.52 -1.35
C LYS A 325 7.20 5.79 0.05
N MET A 326 8.37 5.26 0.37
CA MET A 326 9.03 5.53 1.62
C MET A 326 10.54 5.50 1.51
N VAL A 327 11.22 6.26 2.37
CA VAL A 327 12.66 6.14 2.63
C VAL A 327 12.93 6.47 4.10
N VAL A 328 13.95 5.85 4.68
CA VAL A 328 14.27 5.97 6.10
C VAL A 328 15.73 6.38 6.26
N ASP A 329 15.98 7.37 7.12
CA ASP A 329 17.31 7.68 7.65
C ASP A 329 17.40 7.16 9.08
N THR A 330 18.26 6.18 9.35
CA THR A 330 18.47 5.64 10.70
C THR A 330 19.56 6.38 11.49
N ASN A 331 20.30 7.27 10.84
CA ASN A 331 21.46 7.96 11.39
C ASN A 331 21.25 9.49 11.38
N ALA A 332 20.01 9.92 11.60
CA ALA A 332 19.66 11.33 11.57
C ALA A 332 20.20 12.07 12.82
N GLY A 333 20.50 13.35 12.60
CA GLY A 333 20.94 14.29 13.62
C GLY A 333 22.43 14.21 14.01
N PRO A 334 22.88 15.08 14.93
CA PRO A 334 24.30 15.29 15.22
C PRO A 334 25.00 14.08 15.81
N HIS A 335 24.26 13.22 16.52
CA HIS A 335 24.77 11.99 17.13
C HIS A 335 24.56 10.74 16.27
N GLY A 336 23.88 10.86 15.11
CA GLY A 336 23.62 9.73 14.23
C GLY A 336 22.78 8.62 14.85
N ASN A 337 21.88 8.95 15.77
CA ASN A 337 21.12 7.98 16.58
C ASN A 337 19.60 8.18 16.51
N ARG A 338 19.11 9.02 15.60
CA ARG A 338 17.68 9.26 15.39
C ARG A 338 17.23 8.62 14.10
N THR A 339 15.99 8.13 14.09
CA THR A 339 15.39 7.53 12.90
C THR A 339 14.31 8.46 12.36
N VAL A 340 14.46 8.89 11.11
CA VAL A 340 13.50 9.74 10.40
C VAL A 340 12.93 8.98 9.21
N LEU A 341 11.60 8.94 9.13
CA LEU A 341 10.85 8.33 8.05
C LEU A 341 10.26 9.40 7.15
N PHE A 342 10.52 9.30 5.85
CA PHE A 342 9.89 10.11 4.82
C PHE A 342 8.91 9.25 4.02
N LEU A 343 7.67 9.71 3.92
CA LEU A 343 6.58 9.03 3.22
C LEU A 343 6.13 9.88 2.04
N GLY A 344 6.16 9.31 0.85
CA GLY A 344 5.67 9.93 -0.36
C GLY A 344 4.24 9.53 -0.67
N SER A 345 3.45 10.47 -1.16
CA SER A 345 2.07 10.27 -1.57
C SER A 345 1.92 10.10 -3.09
N SER A 346 0.76 9.58 -3.50
CA SER A 346 0.33 9.49 -4.90
C SER A 346 0.21 10.85 -5.61
N ARG A 347 0.30 11.97 -4.87
CA ARG A 347 0.25 13.35 -5.39
C ARG A 347 1.60 14.09 -5.30
N GLY A 348 2.67 13.43 -4.89
CA GLY A 348 3.99 14.06 -4.75
C GLY A 348 4.18 14.82 -3.44
N THR A 349 3.27 14.69 -2.48
CA THR A 349 3.43 15.21 -1.11
C THR A 349 4.37 14.30 -0.33
N ILE A 350 5.29 14.88 0.43
CA ILE A 350 6.20 14.19 1.34
C ILE A 350 5.80 14.50 2.78
N LEU A 351 5.57 13.47 3.57
CA LEU A 351 5.36 13.58 5.01
C LEU A 351 6.61 13.09 5.72
N LYS A 352 7.05 13.82 6.74
CA LYS A 352 8.24 13.54 7.52
C LYS A 352 7.85 13.21 8.96
N PHE A 353 8.38 12.09 9.46
CA PHE A 353 8.13 11.61 10.81
C PHE A 353 9.43 11.30 11.53
N LEU A 354 9.51 11.69 12.80
CA LEU A 354 10.48 11.14 13.74
C LEU A 354 9.94 9.83 14.29
N ILE A 355 10.69 8.75 14.10
CA ILE A 355 10.38 7.46 14.71
C ILE A 355 11.01 7.46 16.09
N VAL A 356 10.17 7.57 17.12
CA VAL A 356 10.61 7.45 18.51
C VAL A 356 10.41 5.99 18.93
N PRO A 357 11.50 5.25 19.11
CA PRO A 357 11.43 3.85 19.46
C PRO A 357 10.98 3.68 20.91
N ASN A 358 9.95 2.88 21.15
CA ASN A 358 9.60 2.48 22.51
C ASN A 358 10.46 1.29 22.95
N ARG A 359 11.09 1.38 24.12
CA ARG A 359 11.86 0.29 24.73
C ARG A 359 10.98 -0.89 25.18
N ASP A 360 9.69 -0.66 25.47
CA ASP A 360 8.85 -1.63 26.16
C ASP A 360 7.81 -2.36 25.29
N ASN A 361 7.96 -2.38 23.96
CA ASN A 361 7.07 -3.08 23.00
C ASN A 361 5.58 -2.73 23.07
N THR A 362 5.16 -1.85 23.97
CA THR A 362 3.83 -1.28 23.95
C THR A 362 3.85 -0.30 22.80
N ALA A 363 3.05 -0.57 21.78
CA ALA A 363 2.75 0.47 20.83
C ALA A 363 2.24 1.66 21.67
N SER A 364 3.05 2.71 21.80
CA SER A 364 2.68 3.99 22.37
C SER A 364 2.97 4.98 21.25
N ASN A 365 1.92 5.70 20.87
CA ASN A 365 1.88 6.61 19.73
C ASN A 365 2.85 7.79 19.93
N ILE A 366 4.15 7.59 19.71
CA ILE A 366 5.13 8.68 19.79
C ILE A 366 5.90 8.79 18.47
N ASN A 367 5.32 8.36 17.34
CA ASN A 367 5.83 8.82 16.06
C ASN A 367 5.41 10.28 15.90
N VAL A 368 6.39 11.18 15.86
CA VAL A 368 6.14 12.61 15.82
C VAL A 368 6.06 13.01 14.35
N PHE A 369 4.91 13.53 13.93
CA PHE A 369 4.80 14.19 12.65
C PHE A 369 5.58 15.51 12.71
N LEU A 370 6.59 15.64 11.85
CA LEU A 370 7.49 16.80 11.84
C LEU A 370 7.09 17.82 10.79
N GLU A 371 6.79 17.36 9.57
CA GLU A 371 6.60 18.26 8.43
C GLU A 371 5.81 17.58 7.31
N GLU A 372 5.01 18.38 6.59
CA GLU A 372 4.46 18.04 5.28
C GLU A 372 5.01 19.02 4.24
N LEU A 373 5.45 18.48 3.11
CA LEU A 373 6.06 19.22 2.02
C LEU A 373 5.40 18.83 0.70
N GLU A 374 5.07 19.81 -0.12
CA GLU A 374 4.75 19.57 -1.53
C GLU A 374 6.04 19.41 -2.33
N GLY A 375 6.32 18.18 -2.77
CA GLY A 375 7.53 17.85 -3.53
C GLY A 375 7.42 18.16 -5.02
N TYR A 376 6.20 18.29 -5.54
CA TYR A 376 5.92 18.58 -6.94
C TYR A 376 5.34 19.99 -7.08
N ASN A 377 5.98 20.85 -7.87
CA ASN A 377 5.48 22.19 -8.17
C ASN A 377 5.08 22.29 -9.66
N PRO A 378 3.77 22.35 -9.98
CA PRO A 378 3.27 22.39 -11.35
C PRO A 378 3.59 23.71 -12.09
N GLU A 379 3.79 24.82 -11.37
CA GLU A 379 4.07 26.13 -11.99
C GLU A 379 5.46 26.19 -12.62
N LYS A 380 6.40 25.40 -12.10
CA LYS A 380 7.75 25.27 -12.69
C LYS A 380 7.75 24.50 -14.02
N GLU A 381 6.69 23.75 -14.34
CA GLU A 381 6.60 22.94 -15.56
C GLU A 381 5.91 23.64 -16.74
N GLY A 382 5.58 24.94 -16.64
CA GLY A 382 5.19 25.77 -17.80
C GLY A 382 3.99 25.28 -18.62
N SER A 383 3.20 24.34 -18.10
CA SER A 383 2.20 23.63 -18.89
C SER A 383 0.84 24.30 -18.80
N SER A 384 0.60 25.28 -19.66
CA SER A 384 -0.74 25.78 -19.98
C SER A 384 -1.56 24.68 -20.68
N GLY A 385 -2.39 23.96 -19.94
CA GLY A 385 -3.31 22.98 -20.52
C GLY A 385 -4.09 22.20 -19.48
N GLY A 386 -5.40 22.46 -19.39
CA GLY A 386 -6.32 21.78 -18.46
C GLY A 386 -6.33 20.26 -18.61
N ASN A 387 -6.61 19.57 -17.50
CA ASN A 387 -6.83 18.12 -17.33
C ASN A 387 -5.63 17.15 -17.45
N ARG A 388 -4.40 17.58 -17.76
CA ARG A 388 -3.21 16.69 -17.70
C ARG A 388 -2.55 16.60 -16.32
N TRP A 389 -3.14 17.27 -15.32
CA TRP A 389 -2.69 17.43 -13.94
C TRP A 389 -2.48 16.13 -13.14
N SER A 390 -3.09 15.01 -13.54
CA SER A 390 -3.19 13.82 -12.67
C SER A 390 -1.94 12.91 -12.68
N ILE A 391 -1.19 12.85 -13.79
CA ILE A 391 -0.08 11.87 -13.93
C ILE A 391 1.28 12.50 -13.59
N SER A 392 1.53 13.76 -13.94
CA SER A 392 2.85 14.39 -13.73
C SER A 392 3.25 14.49 -12.26
N GLY A 393 2.28 14.64 -11.35
CA GLY A 393 2.53 14.65 -9.90
C GLY A 393 2.66 13.25 -9.26
N LEU A 394 2.58 12.16 -10.03
CA LEU A 394 2.69 10.81 -9.48
C LEU A 394 4.13 10.51 -9.08
N LEU A 395 4.38 10.38 -7.77
CA LEU A 395 5.70 10.03 -7.27
C LEU A 395 6.07 8.58 -7.63
N LEU A 396 7.08 8.42 -8.47
CA LEU A 396 7.56 7.13 -8.95
C LEU A 396 8.56 6.50 -7.98
N SER A 397 9.47 7.29 -7.43
CA SER A 397 10.44 6.85 -6.42
C SER A 397 10.81 7.97 -5.47
N LEU A 398 11.18 7.58 -4.26
CA LEU A 398 11.72 8.45 -3.22
C LEU A 398 13.05 7.83 -2.76
N SER A 399 14.13 8.60 -2.81
CA SER A 399 15.46 8.15 -2.39
C SER A 399 16.13 9.19 -1.50
N LEU A 400 16.96 8.72 -0.57
CA LEU A 400 17.74 9.56 0.33
C LEU A 400 19.20 9.52 -0.11
N ASP A 401 19.76 10.67 -0.46
CA ASP A 401 21.20 10.85 -0.57
C ASP A 401 21.71 11.34 0.80
N SER A 402 22.22 10.39 1.59
CA SER A 402 22.72 10.64 2.94
C SER A 402 23.99 11.51 2.96
N ILE A 403 24.79 11.49 1.89
CA ILE A 403 26.03 12.27 1.79
C ILE A 403 25.72 13.75 1.64
N SER A 404 24.77 14.06 0.76
CA SER A 404 24.37 15.45 0.54
C SER A 404 23.21 15.92 1.41
N HIS A 405 22.63 15.03 2.21
CA HIS A 405 21.45 15.28 3.04
C HIS A 405 20.27 15.83 2.23
N THR A 406 19.98 15.18 1.10
CA THR A 406 18.84 15.53 0.23
C THR A 406 17.99 14.33 -0.12
N LEU A 407 16.70 14.57 -0.28
CA LEU A 407 15.74 13.66 -0.88
C LEU A 407 15.71 13.88 -2.39
N LEU A 408 15.72 12.78 -3.14
CA LEU A 408 15.51 12.75 -4.57
C LEU A 408 14.11 12.18 -4.84
N LEU A 409 13.25 13.01 -5.42
CA LEU A 409 11.87 12.68 -5.77
C LEU A 409 11.79 12.53 -7.28
N SER A 410 11.45 11.34 -7.76
CA SER A 410 11.32 11.09 -9.19
C SER A 410 9.86 11.10 -9.61
N PHE A 411 9.56 11.91 -10.61
CA PHE A 411 8.27 12.03 -11.30
C PHE A 411 8.41 11.56 -12.75
N PRO A 412 7.31 11.37 -13.51
CA PRO A 412 7.41 10.93 -14.90
C PRO A 412 8.22 11.88 -15.80
N SER A 413 8.21 13.18 -15.51
CA SER A 413 8.84 14.24 -16.32
C SER A 413 10.18 14.76 -15.74
N CYS A 414 10.41 14.61 -14.43
CA CYS A 414 11.52 15.29 -13.77
C CYS A 414 11.99 14.58 -12.48
N VAL A 415 13.17 14.98 -12.00
CA VAL A 415 13.69 14.62 -10.67
C VAL A 415 13.88 15.89 -9.87
N VAL A 416 13.26 15.95 -8.69
CA VAL A 416 13.34 17.10 -7.78
C VAL A 416 14.24 16.75 -6.61
N ARG A 417 15.17 17.66 -6.29
CA ARG A 417 16.06 17.55 -5.14
C ARG A 417 15.59 18.48 -4.02
N VAL A 418 15.38 17.93 -2.83
CA VAL A 418 14.88 18.65 -1.66
C VAL A 418 15.81 18.39 -0.46
N PRO A 419 16.20 19.41 0.33
CA PRO A 419 16.94 19.16 1.57
C PRO A 419 16.10 18.37 2.59
N VAL A 420 16.74 17.45 3.33
CA VAL A 420 16.05 16.64 4.37
C VAL A 420 15.46 17.46 5.52
N ALA A 421 15.90 18.72 5.68
CA ALA A 421 15.39 19.65 6.66
C ALA A 421 15.48 21.10 6.17
N ARG A 422 14.54 21.94 6.60
CA ARG A 422 14.45 23.36 6.25
C ARG A 422 14.65 24.27 7.46
N CYS A 423 15.72 24.03 8.22
CA CYS A 423 16.02 24.75 9.48
C CYS A 423 16.04 26.28 9.31
N GLN A 424 16.36 26.79 8.12
CA GLN A 424 16.36 28.21 7.79
C GLN A 424 15.00 28.89 7.98
N LEU A 425 13.90 28.15 7.90
CA LEU A 425 12.55 28.65 8.19
C LEU A 425 12.41 29.13 9.64
N TYR A 426 13.22 28.60 10.56
CA TYR A 426 13.21 28.95 11.99
C TYR A 426 14.42 29.82 12.39
N SER A 427 15.18 30.32 11.41
CA SER A 427 16.50 30.94 11.59
C SER A 427 16.56 32.11 12.59
N ARG A 428 15.45 32.76 12.93
CA ARG A 428 15.42 33.90 13.87
C ARG A 428 14.64 33.65 15.16
N CYS A 429 14.07 32.46 15.32
CA CYS A 429 13.19 32.13 16.44
C CYS A 429 13.66 30.85 17.11
N MET A 430 14.31 30.98 18.26
CA MET A 430 14.80 29.84 19.03
C MET A 430 13.64 28.92 19.44
N LYS A 431 12.51 29.50 19.87
CA LYS A 431 11.31 28.75 20.24
C LYS A 431 10.84 27.82 19.13
N ASN A 432 10.68 28.33 17.90
CA ASN A 432 10.24 27.52 16.76
C ASN A 432 11.31 26.50 16.32
N CYS A 433 12.60 26.85 16.43
CA CYS A 433 13.69 25.92 16.14
C CYS A 433 13.64 24.70 17.06
N ILE A 434 13.51 24.91 18.37
CA ILE A 434 13.43 23.84 19.37
C ILE A 434 12.10 23.09 19.28
N ALA A 435 10.98 23.80 19.10
CA ALA A 435 9.65 23.20 18.95
C ALA A 435 9.50 22.34 17.68
N SER A 436 10.33 22.57 16.65
CA SER A 436 10.32 21.75 15.43
C SER A 436 10.62 20.27 15.71
N ARG A 437 11.38 19.98 16.77
CA ARG A 437 11.85 18.63 17.14
C ARG A 437 12.56 17.89 16.01
N ASP A 438 12.99 18.62 14.97
CA ASP A 438 13.63 18.05 13.79
C ASP A 438 15.08 17.66 14.13
N PRO A 439 15.47 16.37 14.06
CA PRO A 439 16.82 15.94 14.42
C PRO A 439 17.95 16.62 13.65
N TYR A 440 17.64 17.13 12.45
CA TYR A 440 18.62 17.82 11.62
C TYR A 440 18.78 19.30 11.97
N CYS A 441 17.94 19.86 12.84
CA CYS A 441 17.95 21.28 13.18
C CYS A 441 18.34 21.51 14.63
N GLY A 442 19.11 22.57 14.86
CA GLY A 442 19.37 23.05 16.21
C GLY A 442 19.77 24.51 16.25
N TRP A 443 19.58 25.11 17.42
CA TRP A 443 19.91 26.50 17.67
C TRP A 443 21.40 26.64 17.96
N THR A 444 22.08 27.49 17.21
CA THR A 444 23.54 27.68 17.33
C THR A 444 23.88 29.04 17.94
N ARG A 445 25.12 29.21 18.42
CA ARG A 445 25.61 30.47 19.00
C ARG A 445 25.49 31.70 18.10
N GLY A 446 25.30 31.53 16.79
CA GLY A 446 25.02 32.62 15.86
C GLY A 446 23.60 33.21 15.99
N SER A 447 22.87 32.88 17.07
CA SER A 447 21.46 33.21 17.28
C SER A 447 20.61 32.80 16.08
N THR A 448 20.88 31.60 15.55
CA THR A 448 20.19 31.10 14.38
C THR A 448 20.00 29.59 14.37
N CYS A 449 18.84 29.17 13.87
CA CYS A 449 18.51 27.78 13.64
C CYS A 449 19.26 27.26 12.41
N SER A 450 20.15 26.28 12.61
CA SER A 450 21.05 25.77 11.58
C SER A 450 20.89 24.27 11.39
N PHE A 451 21.29 23.80 10.21
CA PHE A 451 21.39 22.39 9.90
C PHE A 451 22.58 21.75 10.64
N LEU A 452 22.33 20.67 11.36
CA LEU A 452 23.32 19.91 12.12
C LEU A 452 23.71 18.63 11.38
N ARG A 453 25.00 18.49 11.11
CA ARG A 453 25.57 17.27 10.52
C ARG A 453 25.97 16.29 11.62
N ALA A 454 25.99 15.00 11.27
CA ALA A 454 26.60 13.99 12.13
C ALA A 454 28.05 14.38 12.46
N GLY A 455 28.42 14.34 13.75
CA GLY A 455 29.73 14.74 14.22
C GLY A 455 29.96 16.25 14.36
N THR A 456 28.90 17.07 14.34
CA THR A 456 28.99 18.51 14.63
C THR A 456 29.62 18.73 16.01
N ARG A 457 30.73 19.48 16.06
CA ARG A 457 31.45 19.84 17.30
C ARG A 457 31.10 21.23 17.84
N LEU A 458 30.40 22.04 17.04
CA LEU A 458 29.97 23.36 17.45
C LEU A 458 28.90 23.24 18.55
N PRO A 459 28.84 24.15 19.53
CA PRO A 459 27.78 24.15 20.52
C PRO A 459 26.44 24.43 19.84
N PHE A 460 25.47 23.55 20.07
CA PHE A 460 24.10 23.69 19.62
C PHE A 460 23.13 23.29 20.74
N GLU A 461 21.90 23.77 20.64
CA GLU A 461 20.79 23.41 21.50
C GLU A 461 19.66 22.81 20.66
N GLN A 462 19.17 21.64 21.09
CA GLN A 462 18.05 20.94 20.46
C GLN A 462 17.33 20.13 21.53
N ASP A 463 16.00 20.04 21.44
CA ASP A 463 15.19 19.11 22.23
C ASP A 463 14.27 18.32 21.31
N VAL A 464 14.82 17.22 20.77
CA VAL A 464 14.10 16.33 19.84
C VAL A 464 13.05 15.50 20.58
N ASP A 465 13.34 15.12 21.82
CA ASP A 465 12.51 14.19 22.60
C ASP A 465 11.22 14.83 23.10
N HIS A 466 11.27 16.08 23.58
CA HIS A 466 10.10 16.74 24.17
C HIS A 466 9.72 18.05 23.47
N GLY A 467 10.67 18.74 22.83
CA GLY A 467 10.43 20.06 22.25
C GLY A 467 10.10 21.12 23.30
N ASN A 468 10.69 21.05 24.49
CA ASN A 468 10.40 21.97 25.59
C ASN A 468 10.85 23.40 25.25
N THR A 469 9.89 24.32 25.24
CA THR A 469 10.10 25.74 24.96
C THR A 469 9.64 26.66 26.09
N SER A 470 9.29 26.11 27.25
CA SER A 470 8.70 26.86 28.38
C SER A 470 9.60 27.97 28.95
N TYR A 471 10.92 27.85 28.78
CA TYR A 471 11.91 28.83 29.24
C TYR A 471 12.22 29.92 28.19
N LEU A 472 11.60 29.87 27.01
CA LEU A 472 11.86 30.77 25.89
C LEU A 472 10.72 31.78 25.73
N GLY A 473 11.08 33.01 25.31
CA GLY A 473 10.11 34.03 24.90
C GLY A 473 9.44 33.71 23.57
N ASP A 474 8.32 34.38 23.31
CA ASP A 474 7.62 34.29 22.03
C ASP A 474 8.38 34.98 20.89
N CYS A 475 8.02 34.63 19.66
CA CYS A 475 8.65 35.16 18.46
C CYS A 475 7.69 36.11 17.74
N ASP A 476 8.10 37.37 17.57
CA ASP A 476 7.36 38.34 16.77
C ASP A 476 7.55 38.04 15.28
N GLY A 477 6.49 37.54 14.63
CA GLY A 477 6.44 37.32 13.18
C GLY A 477 5.66 36.08 12.76
N LEU A 478 4.84 36.22 11.71
CA LEU A 478 4.01 35.18 11.12
C LEU A 478 4.83 33.99 10.62
N LEU A 479 4.90 32.92 11.42
CA LEU A 479 4.79 31.58 10.88
C LEU A 479 3.37 31.13 11.16
N GLN A 480 2.59 31.02 10.08
CA GLN A 480 1.27 30.45 10.09
C GLN A 480 1.34 29.11 10.82
N GLU A 481 0.74 29.07 12.02
CA GLU A 481 0.47 27.83 12.73
C GLU A 481 -0.26 26.90 11.77
N SER A 482 0.50 26.03 11.12
CA SER A 482 -0.01 24.74 10.66
C SER A 482 0.15 23.75 11.80
N TYR A 483 -0.30 24.17 12.99
CA TYR A 483 -0.87 23.22 13.92
C TYR A 483 -2.16 22.75 13.26
N VAL A 484 -2.06 21.73 12.41
CA VAL A 484 -3.20 20.84 12.20
C VAL A 484 -3.33 20.08 13.51
N GLU A 485 -3.89 20.75 14.51
CA GLU A 485 -4.74 20.07 15.46
C GLU A 485 -5.79 19.41 14.57
N GLU A 486 -5.69 18.09 14.36
CA GLU A 486 -6.80 17.34 13.78
C GLU A 486 -8.00 17.72 14.65
N PRO A 487 -8.99 18.49 14.15
CA PRO A 487 -10.22 18.56 14.88
C PRO A 487 -10.70 17.11 14.90
N ASP A 488 -10.94 16.56 16.08
CA ASP A 488 -11.72 15.33 16.22
C ASP A 488 -13.01 15.56 15.44
N GLY A 489 -12.99 15.13 14.18
CA GLY A 489 -13.93 15.47 13.13
C GLY A 489 -15.16 14.62 13.27
N LEU A 490 -15.72 14.57 14.48
CA LEU A 490 -17.12 14.24 14.68
C LEU A 490 -17.91 15.37 14.03
N VAL A 491 -18.29 15.16 12.76
CA VAL A 491 -19.42 15.86 12.18
C VAL A 491 -20.54 15.75 13.21
N SER A 492 -20.89 16.86 13.86
CA SER A 492 -21.89 16.81 14.91
C SER A 492 -23.13 16.15 14.33
N VAL A 493 -23.71 15.18 15.05
CA VAL A 493 -24.93 14.48 14.62
C VAL A 493 -26.00 15.49 14.19
N ASN A 494 -26.02 16.67 14.82
CA ASN A 494 -26.86 17.79 14.47
C ASN A 494 -26.67 18.31 13.04
N LEU A 495 -25.43 18.43 12.55
CA LEU A 495 -25.13 18.88 11.18
C LEU A 495 -25.59 17.83 10.15
N LEU A 496 -25.42 16.54 10.47
CA LEU A 496 -25.82 15.42 9.63
C LEU A 496 -27.36 15.34 9.55
N VAL A 497 -28.04 15.48 10.68
CA VAL A 497 -29.51 15.55 10.77
C VAL A 497 -30.06 16.77 10.02
N LEU A 498 -29.44 17.95 10.16
CA LEU A 498 -29.83 19.16 9.41
C LEU A 498 -29.66 18.97 7.91
N SER A 499 -28.56 18.36 7.47
CA SER A 499 -28.31 18.09 6.05
C SER A 499 -29.33 17.11 5.47
N ALA A 500 -29.64 16.02 6.19
CA ALA A 500 -30.65 15.04 5.78
C ALA A 500 -32.05 15.66 5.72
N ALA A 501 -32.45 16.40 6.76
CA ALA A 501 -33.75 17.09 6.78
C ALA A 501 -33.88 18.10 5.65
N SER A 502 -32.81 18.86 5.35
CA SER A 502 -32.80 19.81 4.24
C SER A 502 -32.96 19.12 2.89
N ALA A 503 -32.25 18.00 2.66
CA ALA A 503 -32.32 17.23 1.43
C ALA A 503 -33.73 16.66 1.20
N PHE A 504 -34.34 16.08 2.24
CA PHE A 504 -35.71 15.57 2.17
C PHE A 504 -36.73 16.68 1.89
N ALA A 505 -36.61 17.83 2.54
CA ALA A 505 -37.49 18.97 2.31
C ALA A 505 -37.39 19.50 0.87
N THR A 506 -36.17 19.66 0.34
CA THR A 506 -35.97 20.06 -1.06
C THR A 506 -36.49 19.02 -2.05
N GLY A 507 -36.29 17.73 -1.78
CA GLY A 507 -36.80 16.65 -2.64
C GLY A 507 -38.33 16.59 -2.68
N ALA A 508 -38.98 16.81 -1.53
CA ALA A 508 -40.44 16.90 -1.45
C ALA A 508 -40.99 18.13 -2.17
N ALA A 509 -40.33 19.29 -2.03
CA ALA A 509 -40.73 20.52 -2.71
C ALA A 509 -40.60 20.40 -4.24
N LEU A 510 -39.49 19.86 -4.73
CA LEU A 510 -39.24 19.68 -6.16
C LEU A 510 -40.19 18.66 -6.80
N SER A 511 -40.48 17.56 -6.10
CA SER A 511 -41.45 16.56 -6.58
C SER A 511 -42.87 17.12 -6.61
N GLY A 512 -43.28 17.88 -5.59
CA GLY A 512 -44.56 18.59 -5.57
C GLY A 512 -44.70 19.60 -6.72
N LEU A 513 -43.67 20.40 -6.98
CA LEU A 513 -43.64 21.34 -8.10
C LEU A 513 -43.72 20.64 -9.46
N MET A 514 -43.02 19.51 -9.62
CA MET A 514 -43.10 18.70 -10.83
C MET A 514 -44.50 18.13 -11.07
N VAL A 515 -45.17 17.62 -10.03
CA VAL A 515 -46.54 17.10 -10.15
C VAL A 515 -47.52 18.23 -10.48
N CYS A 516 -47.40 19.39 -9.84
CA CYS A 516 -48.21 20.57 -10.18
C CYS A 516 -48.00 20.99 -11.64
N TRP A 517 -46.75 21.02 -12.10
CA TRP A 517 -46.43 21.39 -13.48
C TRP A 517 -47.03 20.39 -14.48
N ILE A 518 -46.88 19.09 -14.24
CA ILE A 518 -47.46 18.03 -15.10
C ILE A 518 -48.99 18.13 -15.16
N MET A 519 -49.64 18.39 -14.02
CA MET A 519 -51.10 18.57 -13.96
C MET A 519 -51.57 19.80 -14.73
N THR A 520 -50.80 20.90 -14.70
CA THR A 520 -51.13 22.13 -15.46
C THR A 520 -50.92 22.01 -16.97
N VAL A 521 -49.96 21.17 -17.41
CA VAL A 521 -49.62 21.03 -18.84
C VAL A 521 -50.51 20.02 -19.56
N LYS A 522 -51.08 19.02 -18.86
CA LYS A 522 -51.79 17.92 -19.53
C LYS A 522 -53.31 18.06 -19.68
N HIS A 523 -53.99 19.02 -19.06
CA HIS A 523 -55.44 19.18 -19.26
C HIS A 523 -55.94 20.64 -19.18
N PRO A 524 -56.14 21.32 -20.32
CA PRO A 524 -57.05 22.45 -20.38
C PRO A 524 -58.45 21.92 -20.68
N ILE A 525 -59.37 21.98 -19.72
CA ILE A 525 -60.80 22.36 -19.88
C ILE A 525 -61.55 22.20 -18.54
N LYS A 526 -61.89 23.36 -17.98
CA LYS A 526 -63.00 23.74 -17.08
C LYS A 526 -63.78 22.64 -16.35
N ARG A 527 -63.60 22.58 -15.02
CA ARG A 527 -64.69 22.78 -14.03
C ARG A 527 -64.12 23.20 -12.68
N GLN A 528 -64.70 24.26 -12.14
CA GLN A 528 -64.41 24.91 -10.87
C GLN A 528 -64.82 24.02 -9.70
N LEU A 529 -63.89 23.63 -8.82
CA LEU A 529 -64.15 23.31 -7.39
C LEU A 529 -62.82 23.38 -6.60
N PRO A 530 -62.87 23.80 -5.31
CA PRO A 530 -61.75 24.43 -4.62
C PRO A 530 -60.72 23.43 -4.09
N CYS A 531 -59.44 23.78 -4.24
CA CYS A 531 -58.30 23.11 -3.61
C CYS A 531 -58.27 23.43 -2.10
N ASP A 532 -59.11 22.75 -1.31
CA ASP A 532 -59.19 22.97 0.14
C ASP A 532 -59.00 21.69 0.98
N PHE A 533 -58.39 20.63 0.42
CA PHE A 533 -58.29 19.34 1.11
C PHE A 533 -56.90 18.71 1.22
N MET A 534 -55.81 19.44 0.99
CA MET A 534 -54.45 18.89 1.16
C MET A 534 -53.44 19.80 1.88
N SER A 535 -53.91 20.84 2.59
CA SER A 535 -53.05 21.77 3.33
C SER A 535 -53.00 21.55 4.85
N LYS A 536 -53.85 20.66 5.41
CA LYS A 536 -53.97 20.49 6.87
C LYS A 536 -53.07 19.41 7.48
N ASP A 537 -52.65 18.41 6.72
CA ASP A 537 -51.87 17.29 7.29
C ASP A 537 -50.34 17.43 7.14
N LEU A 538 -49.86 18.30 6.24
CA LEU A 538 -48.42 18.61 6.15
C LEU A 538 -47.96 19.74 7.07
N CYS A 539 -48.88 20.56 7.61
CA CYS A 539 -48.53 21.66 8.52
C CYS A 539 -48.48 21.23 10.00
N ALA A 540 -49.08 20.08 10.34
CA ALA A 540 -49.15 19.59 11.72
C ALA A 540 -47.86 18.92 12.23
N PHE A 541 -46.97 18.47 11.35
CA PHE A 541 -45.71 17.84 11.75
C PHE A 541 -44.55 18.83 11.99
N SER A 542 -44.61 20.05 11.44
CA SER A 542 -43.57 21.07 11.63
C SER A 542 -43.73 21.94 12.88
N ILE A 543 -44.89 21.91 13.56
CA ILE A 543 -45.16 22.76 14.73
C ILE A 543 -44.83 22.06 16.07
N SER A 544 -44.67 20.73 16.09
CA SER A 544 -44.28 20.01 17.32
C SER A 544 -42.78 20.04 17.67
N LEU A 545 -41.90 20.52 16.79
CA LEU A 545 -40.45 20.63 17.09
C LEU A 545 -39.97 22.02 17.52
N CYS A 546 -40.84 23.05 17.51
CA CYS A 546 -40.46 24.41 17.89
C CYS A 546 -41.03 24.90 19.24
N VAL A 547 -41.72 24.04 20.01
CA VAL A 547 -42.18 24.38 21.37
C VAL A 547 -41.73 23.29 22.34
N GLY A 548 -40.43 23.30 22.66
CA GLY A 548 -39.81 22.29 23.52
C GLY A 548 -38.63 22.79 24.35
N GLU A 549 -38.45 24.09 24.52
CA GLU A 549 -37.51 24.66 25.50
C GLU A 549 -38.28 25.51 26.53
N ARG A 550 -38.72 24.89 27.62
CA ARG A 550 -38.80 25.45 28.99
C ARG A 550 -39.56 24.49 29.93
N LYS A 551 -38.82 23.66 30.66
CA LYS A 551 -38.88 23.52 32.14
C LYS A 551 -38.04 22.32 32.61
N ARG A 552 -37.17 22.58 33.59
CA ARG A 552 -36.34 21.59 34.29
C ARG A 552 -37.09 20.91 35.45
N ARG A 553 -36.56 19.73 35.83
CA ARG A 553 -36.64 18.97 37.11
C ARG A 553 -37.94 18.18 37.40
N ALA A 554 -37.85 16.85 37.51
CA ALA A 554 -37.53 16.09 38.74
C ALA A 554 -38.08 14.63 38.68
N PHE A 555 -37.27 13.64 39.12
CA PHE A 555 -37.60 12.22 39.48
C PHE A 555 -38.23 11.33 38.37
N ALA A 556 -38.20 9.99 38.38
CA ALA A 556 -37.28 8.92 38.75
C ALA A 556 -37.96 7.62 38.25
N ASN A 557 -37.17 6.57 37.97
CA ASN A 557 -37.55 5.16 37.83
C ASN A 557 -38.26 4.62 36.55
N ASN A 558 -37.46 3.84 35.82
CA ASN A 558 -37.64 2.43 35.45
C ASN A 558 -38.65 1.99 34.36
N ARG A 559 -38.08 1.22 33.41
CA ARG A 559 -38.61 0.23 32.45
C ARG A 559 -38.97 0.72 31.03
N GLY A 560 -38.30 0.10 30.04
CA GLY A 560 -38.86 -0.16 28.71
C GLY A 560 -38.12 0.46 27.52
N ILE A 561 -36.88 0.05 27.25
CA ILE A 561 -36.28 0.21 25.92
C ILE A 561 -36.55 -1.08 25.15
N ASP A 562 -37.67 -1.10 24.43
CA ASP A 562 -37.92 -2.00 23.30
C ASP A 562 -39.01 -1.34 22.44
N ARG A 563 -38.80 -1.33 21.11
CA ARG A 563 -39.59 -0.67 20.05
C ARG A 563 -39.12 0.69 19.55
N VAL A 564 -37.91 0.75 19.01
CA VAL A 564 -37.58 1.65 17.87
C VAL A 564 -36.67 0.92 16.87
N VAL A 565 -36.98 -0.34 16.54
CA VAL A 565 -36.41 -1.05 15.37
C VAL A 565 -37.45 -2.07 14.87
N ALA A 566 -38.60 -1.60 14.38
CA ALA A 566 -39.61 -2.49 13.76
C ALA A 566 -40.62 -1.71 12.90
N VAL A 567 -40.17 -0.77 12.07
CA VAL A 567 -40.99 -0.18 10.98
C VAL A 567 -40.07 0.23 9.82
N ALA A 568 -39.36 -0.74 9.24
CA ALA A 568 -38.62 -0.55 7.98
C ALA A 568 -38.45 -1.85 7.19
N ALA A 569 -39.26 -2.87 7.48
CA ALA A 569 -39.20 -4.18 6.83
C ALA A 569 -40.61 -4.70 6.50
N GLU A 570 -41.47 -3.85 5.93
CA GLU A 570 -42.79 -4.25 5.41
C GLU A 570 -43.31 -3.22 4.40
N GLY A 571 -42.58 -3.05 3.30
CA GLY A 571 -42.93 -2.09 2.24
C GLY A 571 -42.43 -2.41 0.83
N CYS A 572 -41.69 -3.50 0.62
CA CYS A 572 -41.22 -3.94 -0.69
C CYS A 572 -41.55 -5.41 -0.98
N ARG A 573 -42.77 -5.84 -0.64
CA ARG A 573 -43.24 -7.19 -0.99
C ARG A 573 -44.71 -7.23 -1.38
N GLN A 574 -45.19 -6.25 -2.13
CA GLN A 574 -46.49 -6.30 -2.82
C GLN A 574 -46.47 -5.39 -4.06
N GLN A 575 -45.76 -5.83 -5.12
CA GLN A 575 -46.06 -5.44 -6.51
C GLN A 575 -45.30 -6.40 -7.43
N GLY A 576 -46.00 -7.42 -7.90
CA GLY A 576 -45.44 -8.41 -8.82
C GLY A 576 -46.15 -9.75 -8.72
N ASN A 577 -47.46 -9.80 -9.01
CA ASN A 577 -48.12 -10.98 -9.57
C ASN A 577 -49.58 -10.69 -9.97
N ALA A 578 -49.77 -10.38 -11.24
CA ALA A 578 -50.91 -10.71 -12.11
C ALA A 578 -50.50 -10.17 -13.51
N GLY A 579 -50.21 -10.93 -14.56
CA GLY A 579 -50.59 -12.29 -14.91
C GLY A 579 -51.40 -12.22 -16.20
N THR A 580 -50.78 -12.43 -17.36
CA THR A 580 -51.46 -12.87 -18.59
C THR A 580 -50.52 -13.68 -19.47
N GLN A 581 -51.02 -14.85 -19.83
CA GLN A 581 -50.42 -15.91 -20.63
C GLN A 581 -50.25 -15.49 -22.10
N HIS A 582 -49.23 -16.04 -22.78
CA HIS A 582 -49.45 -16.72 -24.06
C HIS A 582 -48.33 -17.71 -24.40
N THR A 583 -48.79 -18.86 -24.87
CA THR A 583 -48.17 -20.04 -25.47
C THR A 583 -47.22 -19.77 -26.63
N GLY A 584 -46.19 -20.61 -26.80
CA GLY A 584 -45.50 -20.78 -28.09
C GLY A 584 -44.14 -21.47 -28.02
N THR A 585 -44.13 -22.78 -28.31
CA THR A 585 -42.99 -23.61 -28.75
C THR A 585 -42.09 -22.93 -29.79
N ILE A 586 -40.76 -22.98 -29.62
CA ILE A 586 -39.74 -23.81 -30.30
C ILE A 586 -38.43 -23.63 -29.56
#